data_AF-A0A3B9G2R1-F1
#
_entry.id   AF-A0A3B9G2R1-F1
#
_cell.length_a   1.000
_cell.length_b   1.000
_cell.length_c   1.000
_cell.angle_alpha   90.00
_cell.angle_beta   90.00
_cell.angle_gamma   90.00
#
_symmetry.space_group_name_H-M   'P 1'
#
loop_
_entity.id
_entity.type
_entity.pdbx_description
1 polymer ?
#
loop_
_entity_poly.entity_id
_entity_poly.type
_entity_poly.pdbx_seq_one_letter_code
_entity_poly.pdbx_strand_id
1 'polypeptide(L)'
;MINLFVQIIKIEKKNISIQSLIDHTLLGYSGSPDDHCTSCGRSHLKKLENYERWITEHKNGNIIETKIRTKRYKCECGHSHVVLPSVIVPYRHHSLMMILHALYDYFSQKLTVSEISLKYGISIPTLYRWRDQFLRDKEIWLKGLHNIDTSSYSFIHHLLSGKDFSVFAREFRQTVYPHRMFLQNHKNAFLHQFV
;
A
#
# COMPACT_ATOMS: atom_id res chain seq x y z
N MET A 1 -2.98 -6.56 -5.80
CA MET A 1 -1.81 -5.74 -6.23
C MET A 1 -2.01 -5.02 -7.56
N ILE A 2 -2.44 -5.68 -8.64
CA ILE A 2 -2.82 -4.99 -9.91
C ILE A 2 -3.89 -3.90 -9.67
N ASN A 3 -4.84 -4.17 -8.76
CA ASN A 3 -5.87 -3.21 -8.36
C ASN A 3 -5.31 -1.90 -7.77
N LEU A 4 -4.16 -1.92 -7.06
CA LEU A 4 -3.52 -0.72 -6.53
C LEU A 4 -3.00 0.17 -7.67
N PHE A 5 -2.33 -0.42 -8.67
CA PHE A 5 -1.77 0.31 -9.80
C PHE A 5 -2.86 0.88 -10.70
N VAL A 6 -3.91 0.09 -10.95
CA VAL A 6 -5.09 0.56 -11.67
C VAL A 6 -5.78 1.71 -10.92
N GLN A 7 -5.86 1.64 -9.58
CA GLN A 7 -6.41 2.74 -8.77
C GLN A 7 -5.52 3.98 -8.81
N ILE A 8 -4.20 3.85 -8.65
CA ILE A 8 -3.22 4.95 -8.77
C ILE A 8 -3.36 5.65 -10.14
N ILE A 9 -3.38 4.88 -11.23
CA ILE A 9 -3.52 5.40 -12.59
C ILE A 9 -4.88 6.08 -12.78
N LYS A 10 -5.97 5.50 -12.27
CA LYS A 10 -7.31 6.10 -12.35
C LYS A 10 -7.39 7.42 -11.60
N ILE A 11 -6.77 7.53 -10.42
CA ILE A 11 -6.77 8.77 -9.62
C ILE A 11 -6.00 9.87 -10.34
N GLU A 12 -4.78 9.59 -10.80
CA GLU A 12 -3.97 10.57 -11.53
C GLU A 12 -4.63 11.02 -12.84
N LYS A 13 -5.15 10.08 -13.63
CA LYS A 13 -5.73 10.40 -14.94
C LYS A 13 -7.12 11.02 -14.88
N LYS A 14 -7.94 10.68 -13.87
CA LYS A 14 -9.34 11.12 -13.77
C LYS A 14 -9.58 12.19 -12.71
N ASN A 15 -8.54 12.58 -11.95
CA ASN A 15 -8.62 13.59 -10.90
C ASN A 15 -9.76 13.36 -9.89
N ILE A 16 -9.99 12.09 -9.54
CA ILE A 16 -11.07 11.68 -8.64
C ILE A 16 -10.64 11.99 -7.20
N SER A 17 -11.55 12.54 -6.40
CA SER A 17 -11.27 12.81 -4.99
C SER A 17 -11.12 11.52 -4.18
N ILE A 18 -10.32 11.54 -3.10
CA ILE A 18 -10.19 10.39 -2.20
C ILE A 18 -11.55 9.97 -1.62
N GLN A 19 -12.42 10.92 -1.27
CA GLN A 19 -13.75 10.59 -0.75
C GLN A 19 -14.63 9.87 -1.79
N SER A 20 -14.62 10.32 -3.05
CA SER A 20 -15.34 9.63 -4.13
C SER A 20 -14.85 8.20 -4.34
N LEU A 21 -13.55 7.95 -4.15
CA LEU A 21 -13.00 6.59 -4.19
C LEU A 21 -13.45 5.74 -3.00
N ILE A 22 -13.54 6.33 -1.81
CA ILE A 22 -14.11 5.66 -0.63
C ILE A 22 -15.57 5.31 -0.91
N ASP A 23 -16.36 6.25 -1.41
CA ASP A 23 -17.77 6.02 -1.71
C ASP A 23 -17.94 4.88 -2.72
N HIS A 24 -17.15 4.85 -3.78
CA HIS A 24 -17.11 3.72 -4.72
C HIS A 24 -16.70 2.41 -4.05
N THR A 25 -15.70 2.45 -3.17
CA THR A 25 -15.27 1.26 -2.40
C THR A 25 -16.41 0.76 -1.51
N LEU A 26 -17.17 1.66 -0.90
CA LEU A 26 -18.30 1.35 -0.05
C LEU A 26 -19.53 0.84 -0.82
N LEU A 27 -19.74 1.28 -2.07
CA LEU A 27 -20.80 0.78 -2.96
C LEU A 27 -20.58 -0.69 -3.33
N GLY A 28 -19.32 -1.06 -3.58
CA GLY A 28 -18.94 -2.46 -3.83
C GLY A 28 -18.82 -3.31 -2.55
N TYR A 29 -18.84 -2.68 -1.37
CA TYR A 29 -18.67 -3.37 -0.10
C TYR A 29 -20.02 -3.82 0.47
N SER A 30 -20.41 -5.06 0.14
CA SER A 30 -21.64 -5.71 0.60
C SER A 30 -21.54 -6.34 1.99
N GLY A 31 -20.41 -6.23 2.69
CA GLY A 31 -20.17 -6.99 3.92
C GLY A 31 -20.10 -8.49 3.63
N SER A 32 -19.33 -8.85 2.59
CA SER A 32 -19.28 -10.18 1.99
C SER A 32 -19.07 -11.29 3.03
N PRO A 33 -19.63 -12.50 2.84
CA PRO A 33 -19.37 -13.69 3.67
C PRO A 33 -17.88 -14.03 3.91
N ASP A 34 -16.97 -13.44 3.14
CA ASP A 34 -15.51 -13.59 3.25
C ASP A 34 -14.81 -12.54 4.14
N ASP A 35 -15.56 -11.64 4.79
CA ASP A 35 -15.05 -10.63 5.73
C ASP A 35 -14.57 -11.26 7.05
N HIS A 36 -13.46 -11.98 6.97
CA HIS A 36 -12.79 -12.56 8.12
C HIS A 36 -11.96 -11.50 8.85
N CYS A 37 -12.01 -11.54 10.16
CA CYS A 37 -11.13 -10.75 11.00
C CYS A 37 -9.67 -11.11 10.69
N THR A 38 -8.92 -10.11 10.27
CA THR A 38 -7.49 -10.24 9.94
C THR A 38 -6.63 -10.62 11.17
N SER A 39 -7.16 -10.51 12.38
CA SER A 39 -6.45 -10.89 13.60
C SER A 39 -6.75 -12.32 14.07
N CYS A 40 -7.99 -12.80 13.96
CA CYS A 40 -8.39 -14.11 14.50
C CYS A 40 -8.95 -15.08 13.46
N GLY A 41 -9.11 -14.66 12.20
CA GLY A 41 -9.59 -15.48 11.09
C GLY A 41 -11.09 -15.81 11.11
N ARG A 42 -11.89 -15.25 12.02
CA ARG A 42 -13.34 -15.53 12.13
C ARG A 42 -14.19 -14.48 11.40
N SER A 43 -15.33 -14.87 10.85
CA SER A 43 -16.28 -14.04 10.09
C SER A 43 -17.35 -13.36 10.96
N HIS A 44 -16.98 -12.90 12.17
CA HIS A 44 -17.90 -12.22 13.10
C HIS A 44 -17.66 -10.71 13.14
N LEU A 45 -17.84 -10.02 12.01
CA LEU A 45 -17.71 -8.56 11.95
C LEU A 45 -19.07 -7.88 12.15
N LYS A 46 -19.22 -7.15 13.26
CA LYS A 46 -20.40 -6.31 13.53
C LYS A 46 -20.09 -4.87 13.15
N LYS A 47 -20.99 -4.25 12.38
CA LYS A 47 -20.89 -2.81 12.08
C LYS A 47 -20.96 -2.03 13.39
N LEU A 48 -20.03 -1.10 13.59
CA LEU A 48 -19.95 -0.31 14.83
C LEU A 48 -20.44 1.13 14.59
N GLU A 49 -19.62 1.94 13.93
CA GLU A 49 -19.93 3.33 13.59
C GLU A 49 -19.12 3.76 12.36
N ASN A 50 -19.26 5.01 11.93
CA ASN A 50 -18.40 5.55 10.89
C ASN A 50 -17.05 5.95 11.49
N TYR A 51 -15.97 5.68 10.76
CA TYR A 51 -14.64 6.16 11.05
C TYR A 51 -14.36 7.40 10.22
N GLU A 52 -13.85 8.44 10.88
CA GLU A 52 -13.44 9.68 10.23
C GLU A 52 -12.00 10.00 10.58
N ARG A 53 -11.26 10.54 9.61
CA ARG A 53 -9.95 11.16 9.86
C ARG A 53 -9.61 12.17 8.78
N TRP A 54 -8.71 13.08 9.11
CA TRP A 54 -8.07 13.94 8.13
C TRP A 54 -6.95 13.19 7.41
N ILE A 55 -6.80 13.47 6.11
CA ILE A 55 -5.72 12.99 5.27
C ILE A 55 -5.17 14.15 4.45
N THR A 56 -3.85 14.31 4.44
CA THR A 56 -3.13 15.17 3.50
C THR A 56 -3.02 14.47 2.14
N GLU A 57 -3.45 15.13 1.08
CA GLU A 57 -3.36 14.62 -0.29
C GLU A 57 -2.76 15.63 -1.26
N HIS A 58 -2.15 15.11 -2.33
CA HIS A 58 -1.71 15.91 -3.47
C HIS A 58 -2.81 15.90 -4.53
N LYS A 59 -3.40 17.06 -4.81
CA LYS A 59 -4.50 17.23 -5.77
C LYS A 59 -4.26 18.47 -6.63
N ASN A 60 -4.27 18.30 -7.95
CA ASN A 60 -4.03 19.40 -8.92
C ASN A 60 -2.77 20.21 -8.63
N GLY A 61 -1.66 19.55 -8.26
CA GLY A 61 -0.40 20.22 -7.94
C GLY A 61 -0.33 20.85 -6.55
N ASN A 62 -1.42 20.81 -5.77
CA ASN A 62 -1.50 21.41 -4.44
C ASN A 62 -1.58 20.34 -3.35
N ILE A 63 -1.06 20.68 -2.17
CA ILE A 63 -1.21 19.87 -0.96
C ILE A 63 -2.43 20.38 -0.20
N ILE A 64 -3.40 19.50 0.04
CA ILE A 64 -4.66 19.84 0.71
C ILE A 64 -4.96 18.83 1.82
N GLU A 65 -5.73 19.26 2.82
CA GLU A 65 -6.30 18.37 3.82
C GLU A 65 -7.74 18.00 3.47
N THR A 66 -8.03 16.70 3.46
CA THR A 66 -9.35 16.17 3.18
C THR A 66 -9.81 15.30 4.35
N LYS A 67 -11.00 15.60 4.88
CA LYS A 67 -11.65 14.75 5.87
C LYS A 67 -12.30 13.57 5.15
N ILE A 68 -11.86 12.37 5.48
CA ILE A 68 -12.47 11.14 4.96
C ILE A 68 -13.47 10.57 5.96
N ARG A 69 -14.52 9.92 5.44
CA ARG A 69 -15.51 9.17 6.23
C ARG A 69 -15.76 7.80 5.60
N THR A 70 -15.67 6.75 6.41
CA THR A 70 -15.88 5.36 5.96
C THR A 70 -16.53 4.48 7.05
N LYS A 71 -16.87 3.23 6.74
CA LYS A 71 -17.48 2.27 7.67
C LYS A 71 -16.41 1.59 8.55
N ARG A 72 -16.72 1.45 9.85
CA ARG A 72 -15.93 0.68 10.83
C ARG A 72 -16.72 -0.51 11.35
N TYR A 73 -16.03 -1.62 11.52
CA TYR A 73 -16.54 -2.89 12.03
C TYR A 73 -15.72 -3.34 13.24
N LYS A 74 -16.33 -4.13 14.12
CA LYS A 74 -15.67 -4.73 15.28
C LYS A 74 -15.87 -6.24 15.26
N CYS A 75 -14.77 -6.97 15.40
CA CYS A 75 -14.80 -8.41 15.61
C CYS A 75 -15.06 -8.73 17.08
N GLU A 76 -15.67 -9.88 17.35
CA GLU A 76 -15.85 -10.42 18.71
C GLU A 76 -14.53 -10.68 19.44
N CYS A 77 -13.41 -10.85 18.72
CA CYS A 77 -12.07 -10.90 19.33
C CYS A 77 -11.57 -9.53 19.84
N GLY A 78 -12.37 -8.47 19.70
CA GLY A 78 -12.06 -7.12 20.15
C GLY A 78 -11.41 -6.21 19.09
N HIS A 79 -10.95 -6.75 17.97
CA HIS A 79 -10.27 -5.96 16.93
C HIS A 79 -11.24 -5.17 16.06
N SER A 80 -10.83 -3.95 15.70
CA SER A 80 -11.60 -3.06 14.80
C SER A 80 -11.02 -3.08 13.39
N HIS A 81 -11.92 -3.06 12.40
CA HIS A 81 -11.60 -3.06 10.98
C HIS A 81 -12.26 -1.85 10.31
N VAL A 82 -11.56 -1.22 9.37
CA VAL A 82 -12.03 -0.05 8.65
C VAL A 82 -11.95 -0.35 7.16
N VAL A 83 -13.03 -0.06 6.43
CA VAL A 83 -13.05 -0.22 4.97
C VAL A 83 -12.29 0.95 4.36
N LEU A 84 -11.15 0.70 3.72
CA LEU A 84 -10.36 1.74 3.09
C LEU A 84 -9.94 1.30 1.68
N PRO A 85 -9.99 2.20 0.69
CA PRO A 85 -9.38 1.93 -0.61
C PRO A 85 -7.86 1.76 -0.45
N SER A 86 -7.27 0.99 -1.37
CA SER A 86 -5.85 0.61 -1.34
C SER A 86 -4.87 1.78 -1.32
N VAL A 87 -5.29 2.93 -1.85
CA VAL A 87 -4.50 4.16 -1.95
C VAL A 87 -4.44 4.97 -0.66
N ILE A 88 -5.23 4.58 0.34
CA ILE A 88 -5.18 5.18 1.67
C ILE A 88 -4.30 4.29 2.53
N VAL A 89 -3.14 4.81 2.94
CA VAL A 89 -2.25 4.08 3.84
C VAL A 89 -2.86 4.05 5.25
N PRO A 90 -3.15 2.87 5.83
CA PRO A 90 -3.73 2.79 7.15
C PRO A 90 -2.82 3.42 8.21
N TYR A 91 -3.45 4.07 9.20
CA TYR A 91 -2.80 4.79 10.31
C TYR A 91 -1.89 5.96 9.93
N ARG A 92 -1.74 6.26 8.62
CA ARG A 92 -1.02 7.45 8.17
C ARG A 92 -1.97 8.59 7.85
N HIS A 93 -1.50 9.80 8.11
CA HIS A 93 -2.18 11.03 7.71
C HIS A 93 -1.92 11.40 6.24
N HIS A 94 -0.92 10.81 5.59
CA HIS A 94 -0.59 11.10 4.19
C HIS A 94 -1.21 10.07 3.26
N SER A 95 -1.81 10.52 2.14
CA SER A 95 -2.28 9.62 1.08
C SER A 95 -1.09 8.94 0.38
N LEU A 96 -1.32 7.77 -0.21
CA LEU A 96 -0.27 7.09 -0.99
C LEU A 96 0.21 7.98 -2.14
N MET A 97 -0.71 8.66 -2.81
CA MET A 97 -0.40 9.56 -3.94
C MET A 97 0.54 10.68 -3.52
N MET A 98 0.29 11.33 -2.38
CA MET A 98 1.18 12.35 -1.85
C MET A 98 2.59 11.80 -1.59
N ILE A 99 2.68 10.60 -1.00
CA ILE A 99 3.97 9.94 -0.77
C ILE A 99 4.70 9.68 -2.09
N LEU A 100 3.99 9.19 -3.11
CA LEU A 100 4.57 8.91 -4.43
C LEU A 100 5.06 10.16 -5.14
N HIS A 101 4.31 11.27 -5.08
CA HIS A 101 4.74 12.56 -5.65
C HIS A 101 5.99 13.11 -4.95
N ALA A 102 6.05 13.05 -3.62
CA ALA A 102 7.25 13.47 -2.88
C ALA A 102 8.48 12.61 -3.24
N LEU A 103 8.29 11.31 -3.45
CA LEU A 103 9.35 10.40 -3.88
C LEU A 103 9.75 10.64 -5.34
N TYR A 104 8.81 10.96 -6.23
CA TYR A 104 9.09 11.34 -7.60
C TYR A 104 10.03 12.55 -7.64
N ASP A 105 9.70 13.62 -6.89
CA ASP A 105 10.55 14.80 -6.81
C ASP A 105 11.93 14.46 -6.24
N TYR A 106 11.99 13.63 -5.18
CA TYR A 106 13.25 13.17 -4.58
C TYR A 106 14.15 12.43 -5.59
N PHE A 107 13.61 11.48 -6.35
CA PHE A 107 14.38 10.69 -7.31
C PHE A 107 14.66 11.45 -8.61
N SER A 108 13.86 12.47 -8.95
CA SER A 108 14.10 13.31 -10.13
C SER A 108 15.31 14.23 -9.98
N GLN A 109 15.75 14.49 -8.74
CA GLN A 109 16.85 15.38 -8.38
C GLN A 109 16.69 16.83 -8.88
N LYS A 110 15.47 17.24 -9.24
CA LYS A 110 15.16 18.62 -9.67
C LYS A 110 14.99 19.60 -8.51
N LEU A 111 14.74 19.09 -7.31
CA LEU A 111 14.57 19.83 -6.06
C LEU A 111 15.53 19.29 -5.01
N THR A 112 16.01 20.16 -4.14
CA THR A 112 16.74 19.78 -2.92
C THR A 112 15.80 19.13 -1.90
N VAL A 113 16.38 18.38 -0.97
CA VAL A 113 15.64 17.76 0.14
C VAL A 113 14.87 18.80 0.98
N SER A 114 15.43 20.01 1.15
CA SER A 114 14.77 21.10 1.87
C SER A 114 13.57 21.66 1.10
N GLU A 115 13.70 21.85 -0.21
CA GLU A 115 12.61 22.32 -1.07
C GLU A 115 11.47 21.30 -1.13
N ILE A 116 11.77 20.00 -1.17
CA ILE A 116 10.76 18.93 -1.10
C ILE A 116 10.05 18.97 0.26
N SER A 117 10.81 19.06 1.35
CA SER A 117 10.27 19.17 2.71
C SER A 117 9.28 20.34 2.83
N LEU A 118 9.64 21.49 2.27
CA LEU A 118 8.79 22.69 2.23
C LEU A 118 7.55 22.47 1.34
N LYS A 119 7.73 22.02 0.10
CA LYS A 119 6.66 21.82 -0.89
C LYS A 119 5.56 20.90 -0.38
N TYR A 120 5.93 19.80 0.31
CA TYR A 120 4.98 18.80 0.78
C TYR A 120 4.55 18.99 2.24
N GLY A 121 5.09 19.99 2.96
CA GLY A 121 4.78 20.21 4.37
C GLY A 121 5.20 19.04 5.28
N ILE A 122 6.27 18.32 4.93
CA ILE A 122 6.75 17.15 5.67
C ILE A 122 8.14 17.41 6.22
N SER A 123 8.51 16.74 7.32
CA SER A 123 9.88 16.81 7.82
C SER A 123 10.85 15.98 6.97
N ILE A 124 12.10 16.42 6.85
CA ILE A 124 13.18 15.69 6.15
C ILE A 124 13.29 14.22 6.59
N PRO A 125 13.27 13.87 7.90
CA PRO A 125 13.27 12.47 8.33
C PRO A 125 12.07 11.67 7.81
N THR A 126 10.91 12.31 7.64
CA THR A 126 9.73 11.65 7.06
C THR A 126 9.98 11.26 5.60
N LEU A 127 10.57 12.16 4.82
CA LEU A 127 10.95 11.89 3.43
C LEU A 127 11.93 10.71 3.33
N TYR A 128 12.98 10.68 4.16
CA TYR A 128 13.92 9.56 4.17
C TYR A 128 13.28 8.24 4.59
N ARG A 129 12.39 8.23 5.59
CA ARG A 129 11.64 7.02 5.95
C ARG A 129 10.80 6.50 4.78
N TRP A 130 10.20 7.39 4.00
CA TRP A 130 9.43 7.00 2.81
C TRP A 130 10.34 6.44 1.72
N ARG A 131 11.48 7.09 1.45
CA ARG A 131 12.49 6.60 0.50
C ARG A 131 12.95 5.20 0.85
N ASP A 132 13.36 4.98 2.10
CA ASP A 132 13.89 3.69 2.52
C ASP A 132 12.83 2.60 2.44
N GLN A 133 11.58 2.94 2.74
CA GLN A 133 10.46 2.02 2.56
C GLN A 133 10.20 1.71 1.09
N PHE A 134 10.19 2.73 0.24
CA PHE A 134 10.01 2.58 -1.19
C PHE A 134 11.07 1.67 -1.81
N LEU A 135 12.34 1.87 -1.46
CA LEU A 135 13.44 1.08 -2.02
C LEU A 135 13.31 -0.40 -1.64
N ARG A 136 12.99 -0.70 -0.37
CA ARG A 136 12.73 -2.08 0.07
C ARG A 136 11.55 -2.70 -0.67
N ASP A 137 10.44 -1.97 -0.77
CA ASP A 137 9.24 -2.51 -1.40
C ASP A 137 9.44 -2.68 -2.91
N LYS A 138 10.10 -1.73 -3.58
CA LYS A 138 10.46 -1.80 -5.01
C LYS A 138 11.28 -3.06 -5.30
N GLU A 139 12.26 -3.40 -4.47
CA GLU A 139 13.08 -4.59 -4.64
C GLU A 139 12.24 -5.88 -4.59
N ILE A 140 11.37 -6.00 -3.56
CA ILE A 140 10.45 -7.15 -3.42
C ILE A 140 9.54 -7.26 -4.66
N TRP A 141 9.06 -6.12 -5.15
CA TRP A 141 8.16 -6.05 -6.30
C TRP A 141 8.84 -6.49 -7.60
N LEU A 142 10.05 -6.00 -7.86
CA LEU A 142 10.81 -6.39 -9.05
C LEU A 142 11.16 -7.88 -9.03
N LYS A 143 11.48 -8.45 -7.86
CA LYS A 143 11.67 -9.89 -7.69
C LYS A 143 10.40 -10.69 -8.00
N GLY A 144 9.23 -10.19 -7.59
CA GLY A 144 7.94 -10.79 -7.92
C GLY A 144 7.62 -10.77 -9.41
N LEU A 145 7.92 -9.66 -10.10
CA LEU A 145 7.75 -9.55 -11.56
C LEU A 145 8.68 -10.51 -12.32
N HIS A 146 9.94 -10.60 -11.90
CA HIS A 146 10.88 -11.56 -12.49
C HIS A 146 10.37 -13.02 -12.41
N ASN A 147 9.68 -13.40 -11.32
CA ASN A 147 9.06 -14.71 -11.20
C ASN A 147 7.93 -14.94 -12.21
N ILE A 148 7.13 -13.91 -12.53
CA ILE A 148 6.08 -13.98 -13.55
C ILE A 148 6.69 -14.18 -14.94
N ASP A 149 7.82 -13.54 -15.21
CA ASP A 149 8.52 -13.60 -16.49
C ASP A 149 9.39 -14.89 -16.64
N THR A 150 9.64 -15.62 -15.55
CA THR A 150 10.46 -16.84 -15.56
C THR A 150 9.60 -18.08 -15.75
N SER A 151 9.85 -18.86 -16.79
CA SER A 151 9.16 -20.15 -16.97
C SER A 151 9.59 -21.19 -15.92
N SER A 152 8.69 -22.10 -15.54
CA SER A 152 8.99 -23.17 -14.58
C SER A 152 10.21 -24.01 -14.99
N TYR A 153 10.38 -24.25 -16.29
CA TYR A 153 11.57 -24.94 -16.83
C TYR A 153 12.85 -24.15 -16.59
N SER A 154 12.86 -22.85 -16.89
CA SER A 154 14.02 -21.97 -16.68
C SER A 154 14.42 -21.92 -15.19
N PHE A 155 13.42 -21.82 -14.32
CA PHE A 155 13.63 -21.83 -12.87
C PHE A 155 14.24 -23.15 -12.37
N ILE A 156 13.67 -24.29 -12.76
CA ILE A 156 14.17 -25.61 -12.37
C ILE A 156 15.57 -25.85 -12.93
N HIS A 157 15.81 -25.50 -14.19
CA HIS A 157 17.13 -25.62 -14.82
C HIS A 157 18.18 -24.78 -14.07
N HIS A 158 17.83 -23.55 -13.68
CA HIS A 158 18.70 -22.69 -12.88
C HIS A 158 18.99 -23.31 -11.49
N LEU A 159 17.96 -23.80 -10.79
CA LEU A 159 18.09 -24.44 -9.47
C LEU A 159 19.00 -25.68 -9.51
N LEU A 160 18.84 -26.52 -10.53
CA LEU A 160 19.57 -27.78 -10.71
C LEU A 160 20.98 -27.59 -11.27
N SER A 161 21.27 -26.45 -11.91
CA SER A 161 22.60 -26.12 -12.44
C SER A 161 23.64 -25.73 -11.35
N GLY A 162 23.22 -25.67 -10.08
CA GLY A 162 24.09 -25.81 -8.90
C GLY A 162 24.99 -24.63 -8.52
N LYS A 163 25.18 -23.62 -9.38
CA LYS A 163 26.09 -22.50 -9.07
C LYS A 163 25.53 -21.47 -8.06
N ASP A 164 24.21 -21.40 -7.87
CA ASP A 164 23.57 -20.30 -7.11
C ASP A 164 22.64 -20.74 -5.96
N PHE A 165 22.68 -22.01 -5.52
CA PHE A 165 21.75 -22.47 -4.47
C PHE A 165 21.93 -21.73 -3.13
N SER A 166 23.16 -21.37 -2.77
CA SER A 166 23.45 -20.61 -1.54
C SER A 166 22.97 -19.15 -1.64
N VAL A 167 23.04 -18.55 -2.82
CA VAL A 167 22.52 -17.21 -3.14
C VAL A 167 21.00 -17.24 -3.08
N PHE A 168 20.37 -18.19 -3.77
CA PHE A 168 18.93 -18.44 -3.75
C PHE A 168 18.41 -18.63 -2.32
N ALA A 169 19.04 -19.50 -1.52
CA ALA A 169 18.61 -19.77 -0.15
C ALA A 169 18.68 -18.54 0.76
N ARG A 170 19.67 -17.65 0.54
CA ARG A 170 19.79 -16.38 1.27
C ARG A 170 18.70 -15.39 0.86
N GLU A 171 18.47 -15.22 -0.44
CA GLU A 171 17.45 -14.29 -0.95
C GLU A 171 16.03 -14.76 -0.61
N PHE A 172 15.76 -16.06 -0.69
CA PHE A 172 14.47 -16.65 -0.34
C PHE A 172 14.08 -16.33 1.11
N ARG A 173 15.02 -16.48 2.07
CA ARG A 173 14.78 -16.14 3.48
C ARG A 173 14.52 -14.66 3.72
N GLN A 174 15.14 -13.78 2.93
CA GLN A 174 14.98 -12.33 3.06
C GLN A 174 13.69 -11.81 2.39
N THR A 175 13.17 -12.50 1.38
CA THR A 175 12.09 -11.99 0.51
C THR A 175 10.72 -12.61 0.83
N VAL A 176 10.65 -13.85 1.30
CA VAL A 176 9.39 -14.61 1.47
C VAL A 176 8.70 -14.36 2.82
N TYR A 177 9.45 -14.04 3.87
CA TYR A 177 8.89 -13.86 5.22
C TYR A 177 8.13 -12.53 5.46
N PRO A 178 8.42 -11.43 4.76
CA PRO A 178 7.67 -10.19 4.90
C PRO A 178 7.08 -9.79 3.55
N HIS A 179 6.11 -10.53 3.03
CA HIS A 179 5.22 -9.88 2.06
C HIS A 179 4.64 -8.62 2.77
N ARG A 180 4.60 -7.46 2.16
CA ARG A 180 4.06 -6.23 2.77
C ARG A 180 3.42 -5.47 1.61
N MET A 181 2.30 -4.80 1.86
CA MET A 181 1.77 -3.91 0.83
C MET A 181 2.74 -2.75 0.59
N PHE A 182 2.83 -2.32 -0.66
CA PHE A 182 3.72 -1.23 -1.09
C PHE A 182 3.51 0.03 -0.26
N LEU A 183 4.56 0.48 0.43
CA LEU A 183 4.59 1.63 1.33
C LEU A 183 3.74 1.47 2.61
N GLN A 184 3.27 0.27 2.94
CA GLN A 184 2.46 -0.02 4.13
C GLN A 184 3.14 -1.05 5.05
N ASN A 185 3.63 -0.57 6.20
CA ASN A 185 4.41 -1.37 7.16
C ASN A 185 3.63 -1.92 8.36
N HIS A 186 2.30 -1.78 8.40
CA HIS A 186 1.54 -2.25 9.55
C HIS A 186 1.16 -3.72 9.42
N LYS A 187 1.02 -4.42 10.56
CA LYS A 187 0.68 -5.86 10.62
C LYS A 187 -0.58 -6.22 9.81
N ASN A 188 -1.54 -5.30 9.70
CA ASN A 188 -2.81 -5.51 8.99
C ASN A 188 -2.75 -5.28 7.46
N ALA A 189 -1.57 -5.02 6.88
CA ALA A 189 -1.45 -4.65 5.46
C ALA A 189 -1.77 -5.81 4.51
N PHE A 190 -1.90 -7.02 5.02
CA PHE A 190 -1.99 -8.20 4.19
C PHE A 190 -3.37 -8.63 3.75
N LEU A 191 -4.39 -8.28 4.51
CA LEU A 191 -5.42 -9.29 4.71
C LEU A 191 -6.68 -9.15 3.87
N HIS A 192 -6.81 -8.15 2.99
CA HIS A 192 -7.90 -8.11 2.00
C HIS A 192 -7.55 -7.22 0.79
N GLN A 193 -6.92 -7.80 -0.25
CA GLN A 193 -6.89 -7.20 -1.61
C GLN A 193 -6.99 -8.24 -2.74
N PHE A 194 -7.57 -9.40 -2.44
CA PHE A 194 -8.03 -10.32 -3.48
C PHE A 194 -9.54 -10.36 -3.47
N VAL A 195 -10.14 -9.30 -4.02
CA VAL A 195 -11.22 -9.37 -5.01
C VAL A 195 -10.96 -8.25 -6.04
#